data_AF-A0A1F7ZJH9-F1
#
_entry.id   AF-A0A1F7ZJH9-F1
#
_cell.length_a   1.000
_cell.length_b   1.000
_cell.length_c   1.000
_cell.angle_alpha   90.00
_cell.angle_beta   90.00
_cell.angle_gamma   90.00
#
_symmetry.space_group_name_H-M   'P 1'
#
loop_
_entity.id
_entity.type
_entity.pdbx_description
1 polymer ?
#
loop_
_entity_poly.entity_id
_entity_poly.type
_entity_poly.pdbx_seq_one_letter_code
_entity_poly.pdbx_strand_id
1 'polypeptide(L)'
;MFDYLYRADYDDHPKTLNDLCGKDENQVGESPKVDAGHQDTSIDTLPSHWRRARINVQVYVIADKYMIDALKEVSRKKLESNMEKEWNEVGFINVVRDVYGPEFPRGSELCNVLARFAFQHVSTLKKSQHFQQIRKDYPQFGYDFCTLLMESATGVVGFFGGAKTTPW
;
A
#
# COMPACT_ATOMS: atom_id res chain seq x y z
N MET A 1 22.41 12.71 -36.97
CA MET A 1 21.71 12.39 -35.73
C MET A 1 21.13 13.64 -35.02
N PHE A 2 21.65 14.85 -35.25
CA PHE A 2 21.07 16.09 -34.68
C PHE A 2 19.96 16.73 -35.52
N ASP A 3 19.81 16.34 -36.79
CA ASP A 3 18.82 16.92 -37.72
C ASP A 3 17.37 16.67 -37.27
N TYR A 4 17.14 15.53 -36.61
CA TYR A 4 15.84 15.15 -36.04
C TYR A 4 15.38 16.08 -34.91
N LEU A 5 16.30 16.71 -34.18
CA LEU A 5 15.97 17.59 -33.05
C LEU A 5 15.47 18.97 -33.52
N TYR A 6 15.92 19.41 -34.69
CA TYR A 6 15.64 20.75 -35.23
C TYR A 6 14.47 20.80 -36.23
N ARG A 7 14.08 19.66 -36.80
CA ARG A 7 13.01 19.60 -37.81
C ARG A 7 11.61 19.56 -37.22
N ALA A 8 11.50 19.38 -35.91
CA ALA A 8 10.23 19.25 -35.19
C ALA A 8 9.28 18.23 -35.84
N ASP A 9 9.84 17.20 -36.50
CA ASP A 9 9.11 16.06 -37.08
C ASP A 9 8.94 14.94 -36.03
N TYR A 10 8.73 15.35 -34.78
CA TYR A 10 8.33 14.43 -33.74
C TYR A 10 6.96 13.87 -34.14
N ASP A 11 6.85 12.54 -34.13
CA ASP A 11 5.60 11.86 -34.40
C ASP A 11 4.68 12.09 -33.19
N ASP A 12 3.98 13.24 -33.18
CA ASP A 12 3.17 13.75 -32.07
C ASP A 12 1.82 13.04 -31.92
N HIS A 13 1.59 11.94 -32.65
CA HIS A 13 0.39 11.15 -32.49
C HIS A 13 0.47 10.32 -31.20
N PRO A 14 -0.43 10.54 -30.22
CA PRO A 14 -0.46 9.68 -29.05
C PRO A 14 -0.84 8.28 -29.51
N LYS A 15 0.12 7.35 -29.44
CA LYS A 15 -0.17 5.92 -29.64
C LYS A 15 -1.29 5.55 -28.68
N THR A 16 -2.45 5.25 -29.24
CA THR A 16 -3.55 4.75 -28.44
C THR A 16 -3.20 3.35 -27.96
N LEU A 17 -3.77 2.94 -26.83
CA LEU A 17 -3.47 1.65 -26.17
C LEU A 17 -3.62 0.44 -27.13
N ASN A 18 -4.36 0.61 -28.22
CA ASN A 18 -4.56 -0.39 -29.26
C ASN A 18 -3.33 -0.61 -30.17
N ASP A 19 -2.40 0.35 -30.27
CA ASP A 19 -1.22 0.25 -31.15
C ASP A 19 -0.02 -0.47 -30.51
N LEU A 20 -0.09 -0.77 -29.21
CA LEU A 20 0.93 -1.58 -28.52
C LEU A 20 0.60 -3.08 -28.55
N CYS A 21 -0.60 -3.46 -28.99
CA CYS A 21 -1.00 -4.85 -29.16
C CYS A 21 -0.90 -5.23 -30.64
N GLY A 22 0.34 -5.48 -31.07
CA GLY A 22 0.59 -6.08 -32.38
C GLY A 22 -0.18 -7.38 -32.52
N LYS A 23 -1.00 -7.47 -33.57
CA LYS A 23 -1.49 -8.74 -34.09
C LYS A 23 -0.29 -9.53 -34.60
N ASP A 24 0.02 -10.66 -33.97
CA ASP A 24 0.78 -11.72 -34.63
C ASP A 24 0.01 -13.03 -34.54
N GLU A 25 -0.43 -13.48 -35.71
CA GLU A 25 -1.03 -14.77 -35.94
C GLU A 25 0.09 -15.82 -36.15
N ASN A 26 0.08 -16.88 -35.34
CA ASN A 26 0.56 -18.25 -35.66
C ASN A 26 2.05 -18.52 -35.98
N GLN A 27 2.82 -19.10 -35.02
CA GLN A 27 3.18 -20.54 -34.95
C GLN A 27 4.38 -20.88 -34.03
N VAL A 28 4.15 -21.85 -33.15
CA VAL A 28 5.01 -22.97 -32.67
C VAL A 28 6.47 -22.70 -32.24
N GLY A 29 6.79 -23.03 -30.98
CA GLY A 29 8.10 -23.61 -30.61
C GLY A 29 8.73 -23.15 -29.29
N GLU A 30 8.61 -23.99 -28.26
CA GLU A 30 9.57 -24.20 -27.15
C GLU A 30 9.66 -23.18 -25.98
N SER A 31 9.32 -23.67 -24.78
CA SER A 31 9.50 -22.98 -23.49
C SER A 31 10.96 -22.81 -23.10
N PRO A 32 11.25 -21.77 -22.31
CA PRO A 32 12.12 -21.93 -21.15
C PRO A 32 11.31 -21.73 -19.86
N LYS A 33 11.36 -22.75 -18.99
CA LYS A 33 10.92 -22.69 -17.61
C LYS A 33 11.78 -21.69 -16.84
N VAL A 34 11.14 -20.69 -16.22
CA VAL A 34 11.64 -20.09 -14.97
C VAL A 34 10.47 -19.89 -14.02
N ASP A 35 10.77 -20.25 -12.79
CA ASP A 35 9.92 -20.65 -11.68
C ASP A 35 9.68 -19.48 -10.69
N ALA A 36 8.68 -19.68 -9.83
CA ALA A 36 8.48 -19.05 -8.52
C ALA A 36 7.92 -17.62 -8.44
N GLY A 37 6.61 -17.54 -8.68
CA GLY A 37 5.67 -17.19 -7.61
C GLY A 37 5.63 -15.74 -7.12
N HIS A 38 4.75 -14.93 -7.71
CA HIS A 38 4.02 -13.90 -6.97
C HIS A 38 2.55 -14.00 -7.37
N GLN A 39 1.71 -14.38 -6.42
CA GLN A 39 0.26 -14.45 -6.60
C GLN A 39 -0.27 -13.04 -6.76
N ASP A 40 -0.56 -12.64 -8.00
CA ASP A 40 -1.45 -11.53 -8.29
C ASP A 40 -2.85 -11.87 -7.78
N THR A 41 -3.12 -11.55 -6.51
CA THR A 41 -4.49 -11.43 -6.03
C THR A 41 -5.12 -10.21 -6.71
N SER A 42 -5.96 -10.49 -7.71
CA SER A 42 -6.67 -9.54 -8.58
C SER A 42 -7.11 -8.27 -7.84
N ILE A 43 -6.57 -7.13 -8.28
CA ILE A 43 -6.86 -5.77 -7.78
C ILE A 43 -8.35 -5.42 -7.86
N ASP A 44 -9.13 -6.15 -8.69
CA ASP A 44 -10.54 -5.87 -8.97
C ASP A 44 -11.51 -6.23 -7.83
N THR A 45 -11.11 -7.06 -6.87
CA THR A 45 -12.03 -7.51 -5.80
C THR A 45 -12.01 -6.61 -4.55
N LEU A 46 -11.11 -5.63 -4.49
CA LEU A 46 -10.94 -4.81 -3.29
C LEU A 46 -11.84 -3.56 -3.34
N PRO A 47 -12.48 -3.18 -2.21
CA PRO A 47 -13.24 -1.95 -2.12
C PRO A 47 -12.41 -0.73 -2.55
N SER A 48 -13.07 0.24 -3.17
CA SER A 48 -12.38 1.37 -3.81
C SER A 48 -11.50 2.19 -2.86
N HIS A 49 -11.89 2.33 -1.59
CA HIS A 49 -11.10 3.06 -0.59
C HIS A 49 -9.80 2.34 -0.22
N TRP A 50 -9.78 1.01 -0.22
CA TRP A 50 -8.55 0.25 0.02
C TRP A 50 -7.58 0.33 -1.16
N ARG A 51 -8.08 0.37 -2.41
CA ARG A 51 -7.23 0.70 -3.57
C ARG A 51 -6.63 2.09 -3.44
N ARG A 52 -7.42 3.09 -3.03
CA ARG A 52 -6.94 4.45 -2.77
C ARG A 52 -5.95 4.51 -1.60
N ALA A 53 -6.12 3.68 -0.57
CA ALA A 53 -5.17 3.56 0.53
C ALA A 53 -3.78 3.13 0.03
N ARG A 54 -3.71 2.08 -0.80
CA ARG A 54 -2.45 1.64 -1.43
C ARG A 54 -1.79 2.73 -2.28
N ILE A 55 -2.57 3.46 -3.07
CA ILE A 55 -2.06 4.60 -3.84
C ILE A 55 -1.47 5.66 -2.90
N ASN A 56 -2.13 5.98 -1.78
CA ASN A 56 -1.59 6.94 -0.82
C ASN A 56 -0.27 6.46 -0.19
N VAL A 57 -0.08 5.15 0.04
CA VAL A 57 1.20 4.58 0.47
C VAL A 57 2.29 4.85 -0.56
N GLN A 58 2.02 4.58 -1.84
CA GLN A 58 2.98 4.85 -2.92
C GLN A 58 3.31 6.35 -3.03
N VAL A 59 2.29 7.20 -2.95
CA VAL A 59 2.47 8.67 -2.95
C VAL A 59 3.31 9.11 -1.75
N TYR A 60 3.16 8.49 -0.58
CA TYR A 60 3.99 8.78 0.59
C TYR A 60 5.47 8.46 0.32
N VAL A 61 5.78 7.30 -0.26
CA VAL A 61 7.17 6.92 -0.61
C VAL A 61 7.77 7.91 -1.59
N ILE A 62 7.00 8.31 -2.62
CA ILE A 62 7.43 9.31 -3.60
C ILE A 62 7.67 10.65 -2.91
N ALA A 63 6.76 11.09 -2.05
CA ALA A 63 6.88 12.34 -1.32
C ALA A 63 8.12 12.35 -0.41
N ASP A 64 8.40 11.25 0.28
CA ASP A 64 9.59 11.08 1.12
C ASP A 64 10.87 11.13 0.28
N LYS A 65 10.89 10.42 -0.85
CA LYS A 65 12.02 10.40 -1.80
C LYS A 65 12.36 11.79 -2.35
N TYR A 66 11.35 12.62 -2.61
CA TYR A 66 11.53 13.99 -3.11
C TYR A 66 11.48 15.06 -2.01
N MET A 67 11.44 14.66 -0.73
CA MET A 67 11.41 15.56 0.43
C MET A 67 10.27 16.61 0.36
N ILE A 68 9.09 16.19 -0.10
CA ILE A 68 7.89 17.03 -0.19
C ILE A 68 7.02 16.79 1.04
N ASP A 69 7.35 17.43 2.16
CA ASP A 69 6.71 17.21 3.46
C ASP A 69 5.19 17.42 3.43
N ALA A 70 4.71 18.45 2.72
CA ALA A 70 3.28 18.72 2.60
C ALA A 70 2.53 17.56 1.91
N LEU A 71 3.13 16.94 0.89
CA LEU A 71 2.53 15.80 0.18
C LEU A 71 2.60 14.53 1.04
N LYS A 72 3.71 14.32 1.75
CA LYS A 72 3.89 13.24 2.72
C LYS A 72 2.80 13.29 3.80
N GLU A 73 2.54 14.47 4.34
CA GLU A 73 1.49 14.70 5.32
C GLU A 73 0.07 14.43 4.77
N VAL A 74 -0.23 14.96 3.58
CA VAL A 74 -1.55 14.78 2.94
C VAL A 74 -1.80 13.31 2.59
N SER A 75 -0.78 12.60 2.10
CA SER A 75 -0.90 11.18 1.77
C SER A 75 -1.15 10.33 3.02
N ARG A 76 -0.45 10.59 4.13
CA ARG A 76 -0.70 9.97 5.44
C ARG A 76 -2.15 10.17 5.90
N LYS A 77 -2.62 11.41 5.95
CA LYS A 77 -4.01 11.73 6.36
C LYS A 77 -5.06 11.05 5.48
N LYS A 78 -4.83 11.01 4.16
CA LYS A 78 -5.74 10.33 3.23
C LYS A 78 -5.71 8.81 3.38
N LEU A 79 -4.57 8.23 3.72
CA LEU A 79 -4.45 6.80 4.05
C LEU A 79 -5.31 6.46 5.27
N GLU A 80 -5.12 7.16 6.37
CA GLU A 80 -5.90 6.99 7.62
C GLU A 80 -7.40 7.11 7.36
N SER A 81 -7.82 8.20 6.72
CA SER A 81 -9.23 8.43 6.39
C SER A 81 -9.83 7.36 5.48
N ASN A 82 -9.04 6.75 4.58
CA ASN A 82 -9.52 5.65 3.77
C ASN A 82 -9.66 4.36 4.58
N MET A 83 -8.70 4.05 5.45
CA MET A 83 -8.73 2.85 6.29
C MET A 83 -9.89 2.88 7.30
N GLU A 84 -10.22 4.06 7.83
CA GLU A 84 -11.32 4.23 8.81
C GLU A 84 -12.73 4.06 8.24
N LYS A 85 -12.93 4.11 6.91
CA LYS A 85 -14.26 4.07 6.29
C LYS A 85 -14.98 2.75 6.48
N GLU A 86 -14.34 1.68 6.00
CA GLU A 86 -14.89 0.32 6.08
C GLU A 86 -13.73 -0.64 6.28
N TRP A 87 -13.73 -1.29 7.45
CA TRP A 87 -12.74 -2.29 7.82
C TRP A 87 -12.79 -3.47 6.85
N ASN A 88 -11.64 -3.78 6.24
CA ASN A 88 -11.45 -4.96 5.43
C ASN A 88 -10.09 -5.57 5.78
N GLU A 89 -10.10 -6.80 6.27
CA GLU A 89 -8.88 -7.49 6.70
C GLU A 89 -7.89 -7.71 5.55
N VAL A 90 -8.38 -8.17 4.40
CA VAL A 90 -7.54 -8.44 3.22
C VAL A 90 -6.91 -7.15 2.70
N GLY A 91 -7.69 -6.07 2.65
CA GLY A 91 -7.22 -4.75 2.28
C GLY A 91 -6.15 -4.22 3.25
N PHE A 92 -6.37 -4.39 4.55
CA PHE A 92 -5.40 -4.02 5.57
C PHE A 92 -4.08 -4.79 5.42
N ILE A 93 -4.16 -6.10 5.24
CA ILE A 93 -2.99 -6.97 5.06
C ILE A 93 -2.17 -6.58 3.83
N ASN A 94 -2.84 -6.24 2.73
CA ASN A 94 -2.15 -5.77 1.53
C ASN A 94 -1.42 -4.45 1.75
N VAL A 95 -2.03 -3.51 2.49
CA VAL A 95 -1.38 -2.24 2.86
C VAL A 95 -0.17 -2.48 3.78
N VAL A 96 -0.28 -3.39 4.75
CA VAL A 96 0.86 -3.79 5.61
C VAL A 96 2.00 -4.36 4.77
N ARG A 97 1.69 -5.20 3.78
CA ARG A 97 2.68 -5.74 2.84
C ARG A 97 3.40 -4.64 2.06
N ASP A 98 2.65 -3.65 1.58
CA ASP A 98 3.21 -2.53 0.82
C ASP A 98 4.13 -1.65 1.70
N VAL A 99 3.76 -1.41 2.98
CA VAL A 99 4.52 -0.54 3.90
C VAL A 99 5.71 -1.23 4.58
N TYR A 100 5.62 -2.52 4.86
CA TYR A 100 6.74 -3.28 5.44
C TYR A 100 7.57 -4.02 4.39
N GLY A 101 7.26 -3.80 3.12
CA GLY A 101 8.01 -4.32 1.98
C GLY A 101 9.43 -3.73 1.88
N PRO A 102 10.28 -4.33 1.03
CA PRO A 102 11.70 -3.96 0.92
C PRO A 102 11.93 -2.54 0.41
N GLU A 103 10.96 -1.96 -0.31
CA GLU A 103 11.06 -0.63 -0.91
C GLU A 103 10.73 0.51 0.07
N PHE A 104 10.24 0.19 1.27
CA PHE A 104 9.68 1.19 2.16
C PHE A 104 10.71 1.73 3.18
N PRO A 105 10.76 3.05 3.43
CA PRO A 105 11.63 3.64 4.43
C PRO A 105 11.38 3.06 5.85
N ARG A 106 12.43 2.50 6.46
CA ARG A 106 12.36 1.94 7.82
C ARG A 106 12.01 3.02 8.84
N GLY A 107 11.13 2.69 9.79
CA GLY A 107 10.76 3.60 10.89
C GLY A 107 9.85 4.76 10.49
N SER A 108 9.14 4.63 9.36
CA SER A 108 8.21 5.66 8.91
C SER A 108 7.04 5.86 9.89
N GLU A 109 6.44 7.05 9.84
CA GLU A 109 5.21 7.31 10.59
C GLU A 109 4.05 6.41 10.14
N LEU A 110 4.08 5.90 8.90
CA LEU A 110 3.06 4.96 8.43
C LEU A 110 3.09 3.64 9.19
N CYS A 111 4.27 3.16 9.61
CA CYS A 111 4.40 1.97 10.46
C CYS A 111 3.62 2.15 11.76
N ASN A 112 3.74 3.31 12.40
CA ASN A 112 3.02 3.64 13.63
C ASN A 112 1.50 3.70 13.40
N VAL A 113 1.07 4.30 12.28
CA VAL A 113 -0.35 4.34 11.89
C VAL A 113 -0.92 2.93 11.72
N LEU A 114 -0.21 2.05 11.02
CA LEU A 114 -0.65 0.67 10.81
C LEU A 114 -0.67 -0.15 12.10
N ALA A 115 0.34 0.00 12.96
CA ALA A 115 0.37 -0.65 14.27
C ALA A 115 -0.82 -0.23 15.15
N ARG A 116 -1.15 1.08 15.16
CA ARG A 116 -2.33 1.61 15.85
C ARG A 116 -3.62 1.02 15.30
N PHE A 117 -3.73 0.96 13.98
CA PHE A 117 -4.93 0.44 13.32
C PHE A 117 -5.10 -1.07 13.56
N ALA A 118 -4.01 -1.84 13.54
CA ALA A 118 -4.01 -3.24 13.94
C ALA A 118 -4.46 -3.42 15.40
N PHE A 119 -4.03 -2.53 16.29
CA PHE A 119 -4.42 -2.59 17.70
C PHE A 119 -5.92 -2.36 17.89
N GLN A 120 -6.50 -1.37 17.21
CA GLN A 120 -7.94 -1.10 17.23
C GLN A 120 -8.77 -2.32 16.78
N HIS A 121 -8.26 -3.09 15.82
CA HIS A 121 -8.94 -4.25 15.25
C HIS A 121 -8.37 -5.61 15.71
N VAL A 122 -7.64 -5.65 16.84
CA VAL A 122 -6.96 -6.86 17.32
C VAL A 122 -7.90 -8.03 17.57
N SER A 123 -9.14 -7.77 17.99
CA SER A 123 -10.17 -8.79 18.25
C SER A 123 -10.53 -9.58 16.99
N THR A 124 -10.52 -8.91 15.83
CA THR A 124 -10.77 -9.51 14.52
C THR A 124 -9.50 -10.18 14.00
N LEU A 125 -8.37 -9.46 14.07
CA LEU A 125 -7.08 -9.93 13.54
C LEU A 125 -6.52 -11.15 14.28
N LYS A 126 -6.79 -11.32 15.58
CA LYS A 126 -6.33 -12.48 16.37
C LYS A 126 -6.81 -13.82 15.78
N LYS A 127 -8.00 -13.83 15.18
CA LYS A 127 -8.62 -15.03 14.61
C LYS A 127 -8.16 -15.31 13.17
N SER A 128 -7.52 -14.33 12.53
CA SER A 128 -7.08 -14.42 11.15
C SER A 128 -5.81 -15.23 11.00
N GLN A 129 -5.84 -16.24 10.12
CA GLN A 129 -4.64 -16.97 9.71
C GLN A 129 -3.72 -16.09 8.85
N HIS A 130 -4.28 -15.23 7.98
CA HIS A 130 -3.50 -14.33 7.14
C HIS A 130 -2.72 -13.31 7.97
N PHE A 131 -3.30 -12.80 9.06
CA PHE A 131 -2.61 -11.91 9.98
C PHE A 131 -1.46 -12.60 10.71
N GLN A 132 -1.65 -13.86 11.11
CA GLN A 132 -0.57 -14.66 11.70
C GLN A 132 0.59 -14.87 10.73
N GLN A 133 0.28 -15.06 9.44
CA GLN A 133 1.29 -15.19 8.39
C GLN A 133 2.04 -13.87 8.18
N ILE A 134 1.34 -12.74 8.10
CA ILE A 134 1.98 -11.41 7.99
C ILE A 134 2.93 -11.11 9.16
N ARG A 135 2.58 -11.50 10.39
CA ARG A 135 3.48 -11.35 11.55
C ARG A 135 4.74 -12.21 11.45
N LYS A 136 4.71 -13.33 10.71
CA LYS A 136 5.89 -14.16 10.44
C LYS A 136 6.73 -13.59 9.29
N ASP A 137 6.06 -13.17 8.22
CA ASP A 137 6.70 -12.65 7.01
C ASP A 137 7.35 -11.28 7.25
N TYR A 138 6.76 -10.46 8.13
CA TYR A 138 7.23 -9.12 8.49
C TYR A 138 7.46 -8.99 10.00
N PRO A 139 8.61 -9.46 10.53
CA PRO A 139 8.93 -9.39 11.96
C PRO A 139 8.92 -7.97 12.52
N GLN A 140 9.32 -6.97 11.71
CA GLN A 140 9.31 -5.57 12.11
C GLN A 140 7.90 -5.07 12.43
N PHE A 141 6.91 -5.45 11.63
CA PHE A 141 5.51 -5.13 11.93
C PHE A 141 5.08 -5.73 13.27
N GLY A 142 5.47 -6.99 13.53
CA GLY A 142 5.24 -7.64 14.81
C GLY A 142 5.88 -6.89 16.00
N TYR A 143 7.11 -6.41 15.82
CA TYR A 143 7.80 -5.61 16.84
C TYR A 143 7.09 -4.28 17.12
N ASP A 144 6.76 -3.51 16.09
CA ASP A 144 6.07 -2.22 16.24
C ASP A 144 4.70 -2.42 16.92
N PHE A 145 3.96 -3.45 16.49
CA PHE A 145 2.67 -3.80 17.06
C PHE A 145 2.77 -4.22 18.54
N CYS A 146 3.74 -5.06 18.90
CA CYS A 146 3.97 -5.48 20.29
C CYS A 146 4.46 -4.32 21.17
N THR A 147 5.31 -3.44 20.63
CA THR A 147 5.77 -2.23 21.33
C THR A 147 4.58 -1.35 21.69
N LEU A 148 3.69 -1.12 20.73
CA LEU A 148 2.48 -0.35 20.96
C LEU A 148 1.54 -0.99 21.98
N LEU A 149 1.40 -2.32 21.93
CA LEU A 149 0.65 -3.08 22.94
C LEU A 149 1.24 -2.87 24.35
N MET A 150 2.56 -2.95 24.49
CA MET A 150 3.25 -2.77 25.77
C MET A 150 3.09 -1.33 26.29
N GLU A 151 3.27 -0.33 25.43
CA GLU A 151 3.07 1.09 25.79
C GLU A 151 1.64 1.34 26.29
N SER A 152 0.64 0.75 25.61
CA SER A 152 -0.76 0.85 26.01
C SER A 152 -1.04 0.16 27.36
N ALA A 153 -0.39 -0.97 27.63
CA ALA A 153 -0.54 -1.70 28.89
C ALA A 153 0.12 -0.98 30.07
N THR A 154 1.20 -0.22 29.81
CA THR A 154 1.89 0.60 30.83
C THR A 154 1.21 1.95 31.11
N GLY A 155 0.10 2.27 30.43
CA GLY A 155 -0.66 3.51 30.64
C GLY A 155 0.04 4.79 30.16
N VAL A 156 1.10 4.67 29.35
CA VAL A 156 1.93 5.81 28.91
C VAL A 156 1.28 6.59 27.76
N VAL A 157 0.30 6.02 27.04
CA VAL A 157 -0.39 6.69 25.93
C VAL A 157 -1.80 7.10 26.34
N GLY A 158 -1.97 8.40 26.60
CA GLY A 158 -3.28 9.04 26.76
C GLY A 158 -4.15 8.78 25.53
N PHE A 159 -5.27 8.08 25.77
CA PHE A 159 -6.35 7.85 24.83
C PHE A 159 -6.90 9.19 24.29
N PHE A 160 -6.70 9.50 23.01
CA PHE A 160 -7.61 10.39 22.29
C PHE A 160 -8.78 9.57 21.77
N GLY A 161 -9.75 9.37 22.64
CA GLY A 161 -11.11 9.07 22.24
C GLY A 161 -11.67 10.26 21.47
N GLY A 162 -11.79 10.12 20.15
CA GLY A 162 -12.67 10.97 19.37
C GLY A 162 -14.10 10.65 19.75
N ALA A 163 -14.66 11.40 20.69
CA ALA A 163 -16.08 11.41 20.98
C ALA A 163 -16.83 11.85 19.70
N LYS A 164 -17.41 10.90 18.97
CA LYS A 164 -18.46 11.20 18.00
C LYS A 164 -19.75 11.35 18.77
N THR A 165 -20.04 12.58 19.18
CA THR A 165 -21.38 12.99 19.59
C THR A 165 -22.29 12.89 18.37
N THR A 166 -23.24 11.97 18.39
CA THR A 166 -24.43 12.02 17.55
C THR A 166 -25.31 13.20 17.95
N PRO A 167 -25.90 13.91 16.99
CA PRO A 167 -27.25 14.43 17.18
C PRO A 167 -28.22 13.81 16.16
N TRP A 168 -29.34 13.41 16.74
CA TRP A 168 -30.69 13.14 16.22
C TRP A 168 -30.99 13.49 14.77
#